data_AF-A0A1H8UQZ0-F1
#
_entry.id   AF-A0A1H8UQZ0-F1
#
_cell.length_a   1.000
_cell.length_b   1.000
_cell.length_c   1.000
_cell.angle_alpha   90.00
_cell.angle_beta   90.00
_cell.angle_gamma   90.00
#
_symmetry.space_group_name_H-M   'P 1'
#
loop_
_entity.id
_entity.type
_entity.pdbx_description
1 polymer ?
#
loop_
_entity_poly.entity_id
_entity_poly.type
_entity_poly.pdbx_seq_one_letter_code
_entity_poly.pdbx_strand_id
1 'polypeptide(L)'
;MKRKQSQMRKRSDGPLSRDDRQAHRRDGLPIAYDPLQMGWVPAEVLDDLRPSSSSWRARAQRLKTGEVSGPAAGFGLRRWRQEDARAFRALLDNPNIWTHLPDPYTPISDDAAATLIDLSNRSNHHEVRAVIHEGTIVGQVRLVFAADTDDTAEISYWLGEDHWGRGYGTAIVQLYTAQSFAAHPGITALIARVHQGNVASRRVLEKAGYTCEGLDPSDPDHYIYRISR
;
A
#
# COMPACT_ATOMS: atom_id res chain seq x y z
N MET A 1 31.33 8.59 -32.57
CA MET A 1 30.13 7.81 -32.16
C MET A 1 29.41 8.56 -31.05
N LYS A 2 28.21 9.09 -31.30
CA LYS A 2 27.42 9.80 -30.30
C LYS A 2 26.81 8.78 -29.33
N ARG A 3 27.22 8.79 -28.05
CA ARG A 3 26.51 8.07 -26.99
C ARG A 3 25.09 8.65 -26.94
N LYS A 4 24.06 7.85 -27.26
CA LYS A 4 22.66 8.20 -26.95
C LYS A 4 22.60 8.47 -25.45
N GLN A 5 22.21 9.67 -25.04
CA GLN A 5 21.81 9.93 -23.66
C GLN A 5 20.64 8.98 -23.37
N SER A 6 20.91 7.91 -22.63
CA SER A 6 19.85 7.05 -22.10
C SER A 6 19.01 7.92 -21.19
N GLN A 7 17.74 8.11 -21.55
CA GLN A 7 16.81 8.89 -20.75
C GLN A 7 16.68 8.18 -19.38
N MET A 8 17.07 8.88 -18.31
CA MET A 8 17.10 8.33 -16.96
C MET A 8 15.67 7.97 -16.52
N ARG A 9 15.46 6.72 -16.09
CA ARG A 9 14.15 6.20 -15.67
C ARG A 9 13.66 7.00 -14.46
N LYS A 10 12.37 7.33 -14.45
CA LYS A 10 11.72 8.03 -13.34
C LYS A 10 11.25 7.04 -12.30
N ARG A 11 11.15 7.48 -11.06
CA ARG A 11 10.61 6.66 -9.99
C ARG A 11 9.12 6.43 -10.24
N SER A 12 8.39 7.41 -10.77
CA SER A 12 7.00 7.27 -11.21
C SER A 12 6.76 6.18 -12.26
N ASP A 13 7.80 5.67 -12.94
CA ASP A 13 7.68 4.56 -13.91
C ASP A 13 7.48 3.18 -13.24
N GLY A 14 7.40 3.12 -11.90
CA GLY A 14 7.09 1.92 -11.13
C GLY A 14 8.27 0.95 -10.94
N PRO A 15 8.05 -0.17 -10.21
CA PRO A 15 9.05 -1.23 -10.07
C PRO A 15 9.46 -1.82 -11.42
N LEU A 16 10.65 -2.40 -11.48
CA LEU A 16 11.10 -3.24 -12.57
C LEU A 16 10.29 -4.54 -12.56
N SER A 17 9.88 -4.99 -13.75
CA SER A 17 9.26 -6.30 -13.93
C SER A 17 10.23 -7.43 -13.53
N ARG A 18 9.74 -8.68 -13.41
CA ARG A 18 10.62 -9.84 -13.16
C ARG A 18 11.70 -9.98 -14.23
N ASP A 19 11.33 -9.80 -15.49
CA ASP A 19 12.24 -9.94 -16.63
C ASP A 19 13.29 -8.82 -16.64
N ASP A 20 12.88 -7.59 -16.34
CA ASP A 20 13.79 -6.44 -16.26
C ASP A 20 14.81 -6.61 -15.13
N ARG A 21 14.38 -7.13 -13.96
CA ARG A 21 15.30 -7.43 -12.85
C ARG A 21 16.33 -8.49 -13.24
N GLN A 22 15.92 -9.50 -13.99
CA GLN A 22 16.83 -10.55 -14.44
C GLN A 22 17.82 -10.01 -15.48
N ALA A 23 17.37 -9.12 -16.37
CA ALA A 23 18.23 -8.40 -17.30
C ALA A 23 19.26 -7.52 -16.57
N HIS A 24 18.84 -6.73 -15.58
CA HIS A 24 19.74 -5.90 -14.77
C HIS A 24 20.83 -6.72 -14.06
N ARG A 25 20.48 -7.88 -13.49
CA ARG A 25 21.45 -8.78 -12.85
C ARG A 25 22.44 -9.37 -13.86
N ARG A 26 21.97 -9.77 -15.04
CA ARG A 26 22.81 -10.29 -16.13
C ARG A 26 23.79 -9.22 -16.63
N ASP A 27 23.32 -7.99 -16.75
CA ASP A 27 24.05 -6.90 -17.38
C ASP A 27 24.87 -6.07 -16.37
N GLY A 28 24.89 -6.48 -15.09
CA GLY A 28 25.64 -5.83 -14.01
C GLY A 28 25.14 -4.43 -13.65
N LEU A 29 23.89 -4.10 -14.01
CA LEU A 29 23.29 -2.81 -13.74
C LEU A 29 22.75 -2.76 -12.30
N PRO A 30 23.17 -1.78 -11.49
CA PRO A 30 22.77 -1.73 -10.09
C PRO A 30 21.27 -1.48 -9.95
N ILE A 31 20.63 -2.22 -9.04
CA ILE A 31 19.23 -2.06 -8.65
C ILE A 31 19.15 -1.78 -7.15
N ALA A 32 18.18 -0.97 -6.75
CA ALA A 32 17.86 -0.68 -5.37
C ALA A 32 16.41 -1.09 -5.09
N TYR A 33 16.13 -1.52 -3.86
CA TYR A 33 14.76 -1.80 -3.46
C TYR A 33 14.06 -0.48 -3.08
N ASP A 34 12.92 -0.21 -3.72
CA ASP A 34 12.06 0.92 -3.39
C ASP A 34 10.90 0.45 -2.50
N PRO A 35 10.97 0.70 -1.17
CA PRO A 35 9.91 0.31 -0.25
C PRO A 35 8.59 1.07 -0.49
N LEU A 36 8.62 2.20 -1.20
CA LEU A 36 7.43 3.00 -1.49
C LEU A 36 6.57 2.37 -2.58
N GLN A 37 7.20 1.61 -3.49
CA GLN A 37 6.55 0.89 -4.58
C GLN A 37 6.55 -0.63 -4.38
N MET A 38 7.15 -1.09 -3.28
CA MET A 38 7.28 -2.51 -2.96
C MET A 38 7.92 -3.30 -4.10
N GLY A 39 9.04 -2.79 -4.63
CA GLY A 39 9.72 -3.45 -5.74
C GLY A 39 11.07 -2.83 -6.08
N TRP A 40 11.81 -3.48 -6.97
CA TRP A 40 13.17 -3.06 -7.33
C TRP A 40 13.14 -2.02 -8.43
N VAL A 41 13.94 -0.98 -8.30
CA VAL A 41 14.16 0.06 -9.31
C VAL A 41 15.64 0.10 -9.68
N PRO A 42 16.04 0.66 -10.83
CA PRO A 42 17.44 0.97 -11.09
C PRO A 42 18.00 1.83 -9.95
N ALA A 43 19.25 1.60 -9.54
CA ALA A 43 19.83 2.35 -8.42
C ALA A 43 19.97 3.86 -8.71
N GLU A 44 20.05 4.23 -9.99
CA GLU A 44 20.10 5.62 -10.47
C GLU A 44 18.73 6.12 -10.98
N VAL A 45 17.64 5.75 -10.28
CA VAL A 45 16.30 6.22 -10.64
C VAL A 45 16.11 7.70 -10.23
N LEU A 46 15.54 8.50 -11.13
CA LEU A 46 15.20 9.89 -10.82
C LEU A 46 13.99 9.92 -9.87
N ASP A 47 14.16 10.42 -8.65
CA ASP A 47 13.08 10.59 -7.67
C ASP A 47 12.17 11.79 -8.04
N ASP A 48 11.20 11.53 -8.91
CA ASP A 48 10.26 12.52 -9.45
C ASP A 48 8.87 12.47 -8.77
N LEU A 49 8.70 11.65 -7.73
CA LEU A 49 7.46 11.55 -6.96
C LEU A 49 7.16 12.80 -6.08
N ARG A 50 7.82 13.92 -6.34
CA ARG A 50 7.43 15.24 -5.80
C ARG A 50 6.45 15.91 -6.78
N PRO A 51 5.16 16.06 -6.46
CA PRO A 51 4.25 16.72 -7.37
C PRO A 51 4.48 18.23 -7.41
N SER A 52 4.28 18.81 -8.59
CA SER A 52 4.08 20.25 -8.77
C SER A 52 2.80 20.70 -8.05
N SER A 53 2.73 21.99 -7.74
CA SER A 53 1.81 22.63 -6.80
C SER A 53 0.32 22.65 -7.18
N SER A 54 -0.13 21.94 -8.22
CA SER A 54 -1.48 22.10 -8.79
C SER A 54 -2.43 20.88 -8.69
N SER A 55 -2.05 19.80 -8.01
CA SER A 55 -2.96 18.66 -7.79
C SER A 55 -3.68 18.75 -6.43
N TRP A 56 -4.87 18.14 -6.29
CA TRP A 56 -5.56 18.00 -5.01
C TRP A 56 -4.67 17.32 -3.94
N ARG A 57 -3.61 16.61 -4.35
CA ARG A 57 -2.53 16.08 -3.49
C ARG A 57 -1.88 17.15 -2.60
N ALA A 58 -1.71 18.38 -3.11
CA ALA A 58 -1.22 19.52 -2.31
C ALA A 58 -2.25 20.02 -1.28
N ARG A 59 -3.55 19.79 -1.54
CA ARG A 59 -4.66 20.16 -0.65
C ARG A 59 -4.93 19.09 0.41
N ALA A 60 -4.74 17.81 0.09
CA ALA A 60 -4.76 16.69 1.03
C ALA A 60 -3.67 16.82 2.12
N GLN A 61 -2.54 17.50 1.82
CA GLN A 61 -1.52 17.84 2.82
C GLN A 61 -2.04 18.68 4.00
N ARG A 62 -3.17 19.40 3.84
CA ARG A 62 -3.77 20.23 4.89
C ARG A 62 -4.72 19.46 5.82
N LEU A 63 -5.20 18.28 5.46
CA LEU A 63 -6.14 17.49 6.28
C LEU A 63 -5.44 16.59 7.31
N LYS A 64 -4.24 16.97 7.76
CA LYS A 64 -3.32 16.13 8.56
C LYS A 64 -3.70 15.88 10.02
N THR A 65 -4.87 16.27 10.49
CA THR A 65 -5.23 16.18 11.92
C THR A 65 -6.68 15.78 12.11
N GLY A 66 -6.88 14.52 12.48
CA GLY A 66 -8.14 14.01 13.01
C GLY A 66 -8.06 12.51 13.21
N GLU A 67 -8.03 12.06 14.47
CA GLU A 67 -8.56 10.74 14.81
C GLU A 67 -10.06 10.80 14.53
N VAL A 68 -10.53 10.00 13.58
CA VAL A 68 -11.95 9.92 13.27
C VAL A 68 -12.42 8.52 13.58
N SER A 69 -13.05 8.39 14.75
CA SER A 69 -13.80 7.21 15.15
C SER A 69 -15.09 7.17 14.34
N GLY A 70 -15.19 6.24 13.39
CA GLY A 70 -16.43 6.01 12.64
C GLY A 70 -17.32 4.97 13.32
N PRO A 71 -18.66 5.11 13.30
CA PRO A 71 -19.56 4.11 13.83
C PRO A 71 -19.71 2.96 12.83
N ALA A 72 -18.74 2.04 12.83
CA ALA A 72 -18.89 0.72 12.25
C ALA A 72 -18.03 -0.28 13.03
N ALA A 73 -18.68 -1.11 13.86
CA ALA A 73 -18.14 -2.35 14.42
C ALA A 73 -16.91 -2.28 15.35
N GLY A 74 -16.70 -1.19 16.10
CA GLY A 74 -15.64 -1.13 17.12
C GLY A 74 -14.21 -1.12 16.56
N PHE A 75 -14.05 -0.72 15.30
CA PHE A 75 -12.75 -0.50 14.67
C PHE A 75 -12.37 0.98 14.67
N GLY A 76 -11.10 1.26 14.93
CA GLY A 76 -10.49 2.57 14.82
C GLY A 76 -9.32 2.54 13.83
N LEU A 77 -9.10 3.67 13.14
CA LEU A 77 -7.95 3.86 12.26
C LEU A 77 -7.18 5.08 12.75
N ARG A 78 -5.88 4.90 13.00
CA ARG A 78 -4.99 6.00 13.41
C ARG A 78 -3.61 5.85 12.79
N ARG A 79 -2.81 6.91 12.79
CA ARG A 79 -1.40 6.80 12.40
C ARG A 79 -0.68 5.83 13.33
N TRP A 80 0.31 5.14 12.79
CA TRP A 80 1.30 4.44 13.58
C TRP A 80 2.08 5.45 14.43
N ARG A 81 2.32 5.08 15.69
CA ARG A 81 3.10 5.84 16.65
C ARG A 81 4.40 5.08 16.90
N GLN A 82 5.45 5.79 17.31
CA GLN A 82 6.74 5.15 17.62
C GLN A 82 6.62 4.10 18.73
N GLU A 83 5.72 4.32 19.69
CA GLU A 83 5.40 3.35 20.76
C GLU A 83 4.78 2.03 20.25
N ASP A 84 4.26 2.00 19.02
CA ASP A 84 3.64 0.81 18.43
C ASP A 84 4.68 -0.16 17.82
N ALA A 85 5.96 0.20 17.76
CA ALA A 85 6.99 -0.55 17.03
C ALA A 85 7.04 -2.05 17.43
N ARG A 86 6.86 -2.35 18.73
CA ARG A 86 6.82 -3.73 19.22
C ARG A 86 5.59 -4.49 18.73
N ALA A 87 4.42 -3.87 18.75
CA ALA A 87 3.19 -4.48 18.26
C ALA A 87 3.25 -4.67 16.73
N PHE A 88 3.76 -3.67 16.01
CA PHE A 88 4.00 -3.75 14.57
C PHE A 88 4.91 -4.92 14.21
N ARG A 89 6.07 -5.03 14.88
CA ARG A 89 6.99 -6.16 14.71
C ARG A 89 6.31 -7.48 15.02
N ALA A 90 5.66 -7.60 16.19
CA ALA A 90 5.04 -8.84 16.63
C ALA A 90 3.97 -9.34 15.66
N LEU A 91 3.19 -8.44 15.05
CA LEU A 91 2.23 -8.80 14.02
C LEU A 91 2.94 -9.34 12.77
N LEU A 92 3.99 -8.67 12.29
CA LEU A 92 4.71 -9.09 11.08
C LEU A 92 5.64 -10.30 11.29
N ASP A 93 5.92 -10.68 12.53
CA ASP A 93 6.73 -11.83 12.91
C ASP A 93 5.95 -13.16 12.74
N ASN A 94 5.33 -13.31 11.58
CA ASN A 94 4.51 -14.45 11.22
C ASN A 94 4.59 -14.68 9.69
N PRO A 95 5.20 -15.78 9.22
CA PRO A 95 5.37 -16.05 7.79
C PRO A 95 4.04 -16.16 7.02
N ASN A 96 2.93 -16.54 7.68
CA ASN A 96 1.64 -16.68 7.03
C ASN A 96 1.13 -15.35 6.46
N ILE A 97 1.44 -14.22 7.12
CA ILE A 97 1.08 -12.87 6.63
C ILE A 97 1.79 -12.54 5.31
N TRP A 98 2.98 -13.11 5.09
CA TRP A 98 3.82 -12.82 3.92
C TRP A 98 3.51 -13.72 2.71
N THR A 99 2.66 -14.73 2.87
CA THR A 99 2.32 -15.72 1.81
C THR A 99 1.93 -15.09 0.47
N HIS A 100 1.27 -13.94 0.51
CA HIS A 100 0.81 -13.22 -0.69
C HIS A 100 1.40 -11.80 -0.78
N LEU A 101 2.42 -11.50 0.02
CA LEU A 101 3.18 -10.27 -0.13
C LEU A 101 4.28 -10.47 -1.19
N PRO A 102 4.75 -9.39 -1.85
CA PRO A 102 5.76 -9.48 -2.89
C PRO A 102 7.12 -10.02 -2.42
N ASP A 103 7.39 -9.89 -1.12
CA ASP A 103 8.69 -10.18 -0.51
C ASP A 103 8.63 -11.41 0.42
N PRO A 104 9.71 -12.20 0.51
CA PRO A 104 9.79 -13.30 1.45
C PRO A 104 9.81 -12.79 2.88
N TYR A 105 9.22 -13.57 3.79
CA TYR A 105 9.27 -13.30 5.22
C TYR A 105 10.73 -13.17 5.70
N THR A 106 11.01 -12.06 6.38
CA THR A 106 12.24 -11.84 7.12
C THR A 106 11.87 -11.23 8.48
N PRO A 107 12.28 -11.83 9.61
CA PRO A 107 12.08 -11.22 10.92
C PRO A 107 12.70 -9.82 10.95
N ILE A 108 11.99 -8.85 11.50
CA ILE A 108 12.46 -7.47 11.64
C ILE A 108 12.78 -7.17 13.12
N SER A 109 13.76 -6.30 13.38
CA SER A 109 14.04 -5.81 14.74
C SER A 109 13.06 -4.71 15.16
N ASP A 110 13.04 -4.38 16.45
CA ASP A 110 12.26 -3.23 16.97
C ASP A 110 12.69 -1.91 16.28
N ASP A 111 14.00 -1.73 16.05
CA ASP A 111 14.54 -0.54 15.36
C ASP A 111 14.11 -0.47 13.89
N ALA A 112 14.08 -1.63 13.21
CA ALA A 112 13.57 -1.72 11.85
C ALA A 112 12.08 -1.39 11.79
N ALA A 113 11.29 -1.89 12.75
CA ALA A 113 9.87 -1.55 12.87
C ALA A 113 9.66 -0.04 13.11
N ALA A 114 10.44 0.58 14.02
CA ALA A 114 10.38 2.01 14.29
C ALA A 114 10.73 2.86 13.04
N THR A 115 11.72 2.41 12.26
CA THR A 115 12.12 3.02 10.98
C THR A 115 11.00 2.92 9.94
N LEU A 116 10.34 1.76 9.83
CA LEU A 116 9.21 1.55 8.92
C LEU A 116 8.01 2.42 9.29
N ILE A 117 7.75 2.62 10.59
CA ILE A 117 6.72 3.52 11.08
C ILE A 117 7.03 4.99 10.71
N ASP A 118 8.28 5.45 10.86
CA ASP A 118 8.67 6.81 10.44
C ASP A 118 8.46 7.01 8.94
N LEU A 119 8.94 6.06 8.13
CA LEU A 119 8.81 6.12 6.67
C LEU A 119 7.34 6.17 6.23
N SER A 120 6.49 5.34 6.84
CA SER A 120 5.05 5.28 6.58
C SER A 120 4.33 6.60 6.89
N ASN A 121 4.84 7.39 7.84
CA ASN A 121 4.24 8.64 8.27
C ASN A 121 4.72 9.87 7.49
N ARG A 122 5.86 9.79 6.79
CA ARG A 122 6.52 10.95 6.15
C ARG A 122 6.13 11.16 4.68
N SER A 123 5.27 10.32 4.12
CA SER A 123 4.91 10.37 2.70
C SER A 123 3.80 11.36 2.35
N ASN A 124 3.82 11.84 1.11
CA ASN A 124 2.80 12.65 0.45
C ASN A 124 2.05 11.88 -0.66
N HIS A 125 2.44 10.65 -0.97
CA HIS A 125 1.89 9.83 -2.05
C HIS A 125 1.14 8.59 -1.53
N HIS A 126 1.16 8.37 -0.22
CA HIS A 126 0.36 7.35 0.43
C HIS A 126 -0.08 7.79 1.82
N GLU A 127 -1.05 7.07 2.35
CA GLU A 127 -1.46 7.11 3.74
C GLU A 127 -1.42 5.71 4.31
N VAL A 128 -0.82 5.56 5.49
CA VAL A 128 -0.83 4.30 6.24
C VAL A 128 -1.51 4.54 7.58
N ARG A 129 -2.32 3.58 8.02
CA ARG A 129 -2.99 3.60 9.32
C ARG A 129 -2.89 2.24 10.00
N ALA A 130 -2.61 2.26 11.31
CA ALA A 130 -2.82 1.12 12.19
C ALA A 130 -4.33 0.89 12.35
N VAL A 131 -4.72 -0.38 12.34
CA VAL A 131 -6.08 -0.82 12.64
C VAL A 131 -6.17 -1.18 14.11
N ILE A 132 -7.11 -0.55 14.82
CA ILE A 132 -7.36 -0.78 16.24
C ILE A 132 -8.71 -1.47 16.40
N HIS A 133 -8.78 -2.50 17.22
CA HIS A 133 -10.03 -3.14 17.65
C HIS A 133 -9.97 -3.36 19.15
N GLU A 134 -10.94 -2.81 19.89
CA GLU A 134 -11.04 -2.95 21.35
C GLU A 134 -9.72 -2.59 22.09
N GLY A 135 -9.02 -1.56 21.62
CA GLY A 135 -7.74 -1.11 22.18
C GLY A 135 -6.51 -1.89 21.72
N THR A 136 -6.68 -2.96 20.94
CA THR A 136 -5.58 -3.78 20.40
C THR A 136 -5.27 -3.40 18.96
N ILE A 137 -3.99 -3.33 18.60
CA ILE A 137 -3.57 -3.17 17.20
C ILE A 137 -3.69 -4.52 16.51
N VAL A 138 -4.50 -4.60 15.46
CA VAL A 138 -4.82 -5.86 14.77
C VAL A 138 -4.26 -5.93 13.35
N GLY A 139 -3.77 -4.82 12.81
CA GLY A 139 -3.19 -4.77 11.47
C GLY A 139 -2.98 -3.38 10.91
N GLN A 140 -3.01 -3.28 9.59
CA GLN A 140 -2.76 -2.06 8.84
C GLN A 140 -3.68 -1.95 7.63
N VAL A 141 -4.05 -0.71 7.31
CA VAL A 141 -4.56 -0.32 5.99
C VAL A 141 -3.66 0.75 5.38
N ARG A 142 -3.56 0.75 4.06
CA ARG A 142 -2.77 1.70 3.29
C ARG A 142 -3.54 2.14 2.05
N LEU A 143 -3.44 3.43 1.75
CA LEU A 143 -3.96 4.05 0.53
C LEU A 143 -2.78 4.62 -0.25
N VAL A 144 -2.61 4.24 -1.51
CA VAL A 144 -1.61 4.81 -2.42
C VAL A 144 -2.33 5.69 -3.43
N PHE A 145 -1.97 6.97 -3.51
CA PHE A 145 -2.64 7.92 -4.39
C PHE A 145 -2.14 7.82 -5.82
N ALA A 146 -3.04 8.10 -6.75
CA ALA A 146 -2.82 8.04 -8.19
C ALA A 146 -2.27 6.71 -8.66
N ALA A 147 -3.04 5.66 -8.36
CA ALA A 147 -2.65 4.29 -8.66
C ALA A 147 -2.64 4.01 -10.17
N ASP A 148 -3.68 4.47 -10.89
CA ASP A 148 -3.74 4.38 -12.36
C ASP A 148 -3.81 5.77 -13.01
N THR A 149 -4.56 6.68 -12.37
CA THR A 149 -4.88 8.04 -12.82
C THR A 149 -4.88 8.99 -11.62
N ASP A 150 -4.79 10.30 -11.85
CA ASP A 150 -4.74 11.29 -10.76
C ASP A 150 -5.96 11.30 -9.81
N ASP A 151 -7.09 10.72 -10.22
CA ASP A 151 -8.34 10.62 -9.46
C ASP A 151 -8.61 9.21 -8.91
N THR A 152 -7.66 8.28 -9.03
CA THR A 152 -7.75 6.94 -8.43
C THR A 152 -6.77 6.76 -7.28
N ALA A 153 -7.07 5.85 -6.36
CA ALA A 153 -6.14 5.40 -5.33
C ALA A 153 -6.24 3.90 -5.08
N GLU A 154 -5.15 3.27 -4.68
CA GLU A 154 -5.09 1.85 -4.39
C GLU A 154 -5.16 1.60 -2.89
N ILE A 155 -6.11 0.76 -2.46
CA ILE A 155 -6.22 0.27 -1.09
C ILE A 155 -5.46 -1.05 -0.95
N SER A 156 -4.70 -1.18 0.13
CA SER A 156 -4.07 -2.43 0.57
C SER A 156 -4.22 -2.57 2.08
N TYR A 157 -4.21 -3.81 2.56
CA TYR A 157 -4.42 -4.10 3.98
C TYR A 157 -3.82 -5.45 4.38
N TRP A 158 -3.49 -5.57 5.65
CA TRP A 158 -3.12 -6.84 6.28
C TRP A 158 -3.60 -6.85 7.73
N LEU A 159 -3.83 -8.05 8.26
CA LEU A 159 -4.23 -8.31 9.63
C LEU A 159 -3.31 -9.38 10.22
N GLY A 160 -3.06 -9.31 11.52
CA GLY A 160 -2.44 -10.43 12.24
C GLY A 160 -3.27 -11.70 12.09
N GLU A 161 -2.62 -12.85 11.99
CA GLU A 161 -3.29 -14.15 11.74
C GLU A 161 -4.36 -14.48 12.79
N ASP A 162 -4.11 -14.15 14.07
CA ASP A 162 -5.07 -14.36 15.17
C ASP A 162 -6.43 -13.67 14.96
N HIS A 163 -6.47 -12.69 14.05
CA HIS A 163 -7.64 -11.88 13.71
C HIS A 163 -8.32 -12.31 12.41
N TRP A 164 -7.81 -13.33 11.71
CA TRP A 164 -8.41 -13.86 10.48
C TRP A 164 -9.69 -14.65 10.76
N GLY A 165 -10.54 -14.79 9.74
CA GLY A 165 -11.79 -15.56 9.83
C GLY A 165 -12.92 -14.92 10.66
N ARG A 166 -12.67 -13.77 11.31
CA ARG A 166 -13.63 -13.08 12.20
C ARG A 166 -14.45 -11.98 11.52
N GLY A 167 -14.33 -11.82 10.21
CA GLY A 167 -14.99 -10.75 9.44
C GLY A 167 -14.29 -9.38 9.51
N TYR A 168 -13.16 -9.27 10.21
CA TYR A 168 -12.46 -8.01 10.42
C TYR A 168 -11.99 -7.37 9.10
N GLY A 169 -11.47 -8.18 8.19
CA GLY A 169 -11.02 -7.71 6.87
C GLY A 169 -12.10 -6.91 6.13
N THR A 170 -13.33 -7.43 6.08
CA THR A 170 -14.46 -6.72 5.44
C THR A 170 -14.80 -5.42 6.16
N ALA A 171 -14.87 -5.45 7.50
CA ALA A 171 -15.21 -4.26 8.29
C ALA A 171 -14.17 -3.15 8.11
N ILE A 172 -12.87 -3.47 8.13
CA ILE A 172 -11.81 -2.46 8.02
C ILE A 172 -11.71 -1.89 6.61
N VAL A 173 -11.96 -2.71 5.57
CA VAL A 173 -11.95 -2.26 4.18
C VAL A 173 -13.12 -1.31 3.96
N GLN A 174 -14.34 -1.68 4.37
CA GLN A 174 -15.51 -0.79 4.27
C GLN A 174 -15.29 0.54 5.01
N LEU A 175 -14.77 0.47 6.25
CA LEU A 175 -14.47 1.67 7.05
C LEU A 175 -13.45 2.56 6.33
N TYR A 176 -12.35 1.98 5.84
CA TYR A 176 -11.29 2.76 5.23
C TYR A 176 -11.67 3.29 3.84
N THR A 177 -12.46 2.55 3.06
CA THR A 177 -13.06 3.02 1.80
C THR A 177 -13.93 4.25 2.04
N ALA A 178 -14.84 4.21 3.02
CA ALA A 178 -15.72 5.34 3.34
C ALA A 178 -14.92 6.56 3.84
N GLN A 179 -13.94 6.35 4.72
CA GLN A 179 -13.07 7.43 5.19
C GLN A 179 -12.24 8.04 4.05
N SER A 180 -11.75 7.21 3.13
CA SER A 180 -10.92 7.66 2.01
C SER A 180 -11.72 8.57 1.07
N PHE A 181 -12.93 8.18 0.67
CA PHE A 181 -13.78 9.05 -0.16
C PHE A 181 -14.23 10.34 0.55
N ALA A 182 -14.48 10.26 1.87
CA ALA A 182 -14.86 11.44 2.65
C ALA A 182 -13.69 12.43 2.81
N ALA A 183 -12.48 11.94 3.09
CA ALA A 183 -11.30 12.75 3.29
C ALA A 183 -10.72 13.30 1.97
N HIS A 184 -10.90 12.58 0.86
CA HIS A 184 -10.31 12.93 -0.43
C HIS A 184 -11.38 13.04 -1.53
N PRO A 185 -12.12 14.17 -1.61
CA PRO A 185 -13.20 14.33 -2.59
C PRO A 185 -12.76 14.26 -4.06
N GLY A 186 -11.47 14.42 -4.34
CA GLY A 186 -10.89 14.29 -5.68
C GLY A 186 -10.66 12.85 -6.13
N ILE A 187 -10.83 11.87 -5.23
CA ILE A 187 -10.77 10.46 -5.58
C ILE A 187 -12.16 10.01 -6.03
N THR A 188 -12.26 9.52 -7.27
CA THR A 188 -13.50 9.04 -7.89
C THR A 188 -13.64 7.52 -7.78
N ALA A 189 -12.52 6.80 -7.66
CA ALA A 189 -12.51 5.36 -7.47
C ALA A 189 -11.33 4.87 -6.62
N LEU A 190 -11.57 3.80 -5.88
CA LEU A 190 -10.55 3.02 -5.20
C LEU A 190 -10.37 1.68 -5.91
N ILE A 191 -9.12 1.27 -6.09
CA ILE A 191 -8.77 -0.03 -6.63
C ILE A 191 -8.01 -0.88 -5.61
N ALA A 192 -7.98 -2.20 -5.80
CA ALA A 192 -7.14 -3.11 -5.06
C ALA A 192 -6.60 -4.18 -6.01
N ARG A 193 -5.29 -4.44 -5.92
CA ARG A 193 -4.63 -5.54 -6.66
C ARG A 193 -4.43 -6.70 -5.72
N VAL A 194 -4.93 -7.88 -6.10
CA VAL A 194 -4.90 -9.06 -5.24
C VAL A 194 -4.45 -10.27 -6.01
N HIS A 195 -3.40 -10.93 -5.51
CA HIS A 195 -2.90 -12.17 -6.09
C HIS A 195 -4.04 -13.19 -6.28
N GLN A 196 -4.12 -13.82 -7.44
CA GLN A 196 -5.23 -14.70 -7.84
C GLN A 196 -5.47 -15.85 -6.85
N GLY A 197 -4.41 -16.34 -6.22
CA GLY A 197 -4.44 -17.37 -5.17
C GLY A 197 -4.88 -16.87 -3.78
N ASN A 198 -4.94 -15.56 -3.55
CA ASN A 198 -5.39 -14.99 -2.27
C ASN A 198 -6.93 -14.90 -2.21
N VAL A 199 -7.57 -16.07 -2.12
CA VAL A 199 -9.03 -16.21 -2.09
C VAL A 199 -9.66 -15.44 -0.92
N ALA A 200 -8.96 -15.33 0.21
CA ALA A 200 -9.45 -14.61 1.38
C ALA A 200 -9.60 -13.10 1.12
N SER A 201 -8.57 -12.45 0.56
CA SER A 201 -8.60 -11.02 0.24
C SER A 201 -9.62 -10.69 -0.85
N ARG A 202 -9.73 -11.55 -1.87
CA ARG A 202 -10.78 -11.46 -2.91
C ARG A 202 -12.19 -11.42 -2.32
N ARG A 203 -12.50 -12.37 -1.42
CA ARG A 203 -13.80 -12.40 -0.72
C ARG A 203 -14.02 -11.19 0.18
N VAL A 204 -12.98 -10.67 0.81
CA VAL A 204 -13.07 -9.45 1.61
C VAL A 204 -13.48 -8.26 0.75
N LEU A 205 -12.83 -8.07 -0.40
CA LEU A 205 -13.13 -6.99 -1.35
C LEU A 205 -14.55 -7.10 -1.91
N GLU A 206 -14.97 -8.29 -2.32
CA GLU A 206 -16.33 -8.55 -2.82
C GLU A 206 -17.39 -8.20 -1.77
N LYS A 207 -17.20 -8.64 -0.51
CA LYS A 207 -18.10 -8.30 0.60
C LYS A 207 -18.05 -6.81 0.98
N ALA A 208 -16.93 -6.15 0.73
CA ALA A 208 -16.78 -4.71 0.93
C ALA A 208 -17.42 -3.88 -0.19
N GLY A 209 -17.96 -4.52 -1.25
CA GLY A 209 -18.65 -3.85 -2.35
C GLY A 209 -17.76 -3.54 -3.56
N TYR A 210 -16.54 -4.06 -3.59
CA TYR A 210 -15.68 -3.95 -4.77
C TYR A 210 -16.09 -4.95 -5.84
N THR A 211 -16.01 -4.53 -7.10
CA THR A 211 -16.25 -5.36 -8.28
C THR A 211 -14.93 -5.80 -8.91
N CYS A 212 -14.79 -7.09 -9.24
CA CYS A 212 -13.62 -7.59 -9.97
C CYS A 212 -13.69 -7.16 -11.44
N GLU A 213 -12.68 -6.45 -11.93
CA GLU A 213 -12.56 -6.01 -13.33
C GLU A 213 -11.80 -7.01 -14.22
N GLY A 214 -11.21 -8.05 -13.62
CA GLY A 214 -10.42 -9.06 -14.31
C GLY A 214 -8.95 -9.08 -13.87
N LEU A 215 -8.12 -9.78 -14.63
CA LEU A 215 -6.68 -9.85 -14.37
C LEU A 215 -6.03 -8.49 -14.68
N ASP A 216 -5.03 -8.11 -13.88
CA ASP A 216 -4.21 -6.93 -14.15
C ASP A 216 -3.38 -7.17 -15.42
N PRO A 217 -3.52 -6.33 -16.46
CA PRO A 217 -2.73 -6.49 -17.69
C PRO A 217 -1.22 -6.34 -17.47
N SER A 218 -0.81 -5.66 -16.40
CA SER A 218 0.60 -5.45 -16.03
C SER A 218 1.16 -6.54 -15.11
N ASP A 219 0.29 -7.28 -14.42
CA ASP A 219 0.66 -8.38 -13.53
C ASP A 219 -0.44 -9.47 -13.57
N PRO A 220 -0.36 -10.43 -14.51
CA PRO A 220 -1.42 -11.41 -14.74
C PRO A 220 -1.61 -12.41 -13.59
N ASP A 221 -0.77 -12.35 -12.54
CA ASP A 221 -0.99 -13.11 -11.31
C ASP A 221 -1.95 -12.39 -10.34
N HIS A 222 -2.43 -11.19 -10.67
CA HIS A 222 -3.30 -10.37 -9.82
C HIS A 222 -4.63 -10.05 -10.49
N TYR A 223 -5.70 -10.02 -9.68
CA TYR A 223 -6.97 -9.42 -10.06
C TYR A 223 -7.02 -7.95 -9.65
N ILE A 224 -7.66 -7.12 -10.48
CA ILE A 224 -8.03 -5.75 -10.15
C ILE A 224 -9.47 -5.76 -9.63
N TYR A 225 -9.66 -5.19 -8.45
CA TYR A 225 -10.96 -4.89 -7.86
C TYR A 225 -11.16 -3.37 -7.82
N ARG A 226 -12.36 -2.89 -8.13
CA ARG A 226 -12.70 -1.46 -8.12
C ARG A 226 -13.98 -1.19 -7.33
N ILE A 227 -14.00 -0.07 -6.61
CA ILE A 227 -15.22 0.57 -6.14
C ILE A 227 -15.17 2.04 -6.52
N SER A 228 -16.28 2.56 -7.04
CA SER A 228 -16.43 3.96 -7.43
C SER A 228 -17.40 4.67 -6.49
N ARG A 229 -17.25 5.99 -6.40
CA ARG A 229 -18.13 6.85 -5.62
C ARG A 229 -19.50 7.03 -6.26
#